data_AF-A0A0N0MB66-F1
#
_entry.id   AF-A0A0N0MB66-F1
#
_cell.length_a   1.000
_cell.length_b   1.000
_cell.length_c   1.000
_cell.angle_alpha   90.00
_cell.angle_beta   90.00
_cell.angle_gamma   90.00
#
_symmetry.space_group_name_H-M   'P 1'
#
loop_
_entity.id
_entity.type
_entity.pdbx_description
1 polymer ?
#
loop_
_entity_poly.entity_id
_entity_poly.type
_entity_poly.pdbx_seq_one_letter_code
_entity_poly.pdbx_strand_id
1 'polypeptide(L)'
;MSKASWPELPALLAEIAEVAGIDAALAIAEAKGGQEVFVVSRLRPDNWLVKAVGQQKAQTISDHFCSGRYRQKLDIPFGPKGSYLAERRRVARALAEAQSSGASANQMAKAAGVTNRSARRFRSKQRHHNSSQFKLL
;
A
#
# COMPACT_ATOMS: atom_id res chain seq x y z
N MET A 1 -13.68 -7.65 -14.71
CA MET A 1 -12.63 -7.11 -13.84
C MET A 1 -12.18 -5.79 -14.44
N SER A 2 -12.71 -4.67 -13.92
CA SER A 2 -12.36 -3.32 -14.38
C SER A 2 -10.88 -3.07 -14.08
N LYS A 3 -10.19 -2.39 -15.00
CA LYS A 3 -8.82 -1.92 -14.82
C LYS A 3 -8.83 -0.94 -13.65
N ALA A 4 -8.03 -1.19 -12.61
CA ALA A 4 -8.02 -0.33 -11.42
C ALA A 4 -7.82 1.13 -11.84
N SER A 5 -8.80 2.00 -11.56
CA SER A 5 -8.69 3.43 -11.91
C SER A 5 -7.62 4.14 -11.10
N TRP A 6 -7.11 3.49 -10.04
CA TRP A 6 -6.14 4.00 -9.07
C TRP A 6 -4.94 3.05 -8.90
N PRO A 7 -4.07 2.90 -9.92
CA PRO A 7 -2.96 1.93 -9.89
C PRO A 7 -1.90 2.23 -8.82
N GLU A 8 -1.84 3.44 -8.30
CA GLU A 8 -0.94 3.88 -7.24
C GLU A 8 -1.42 3.51 -5.83
N LEU A 9 -2.69 3.14 -5.67
CA LEU A 9 -3.24 2.72 -4.38
C LEU A 9 -3.06 1.22 -4.16
N PRO A 10 -2.89 0.79 -2.90
CA PRO A 10 -3.10 -0.61 -2.53
C PRO A 10 -4.47 -1.10 -3.00
N ALA A 11 -4.55 -2.36 -3.44
CA ALA A 11 -5.75 -2.92 -4.08
C ALA A 11 -7.05 -2.66 -3.30
N LEU A 12 -7.05 -2.84 -1.97
CA LEU A 12 -8.23 -2.56 -1.14
C LEU A 12 -8.63 -1.09 -1.14
N LEU A 13 -7.66 -0.16 -1.09
CA LEU A 13 -7.95 1.28 -1.14
C LEU A 13 -8.40 1.70 -2.55
N ALA A 14 -7.86 1.09 -3.60
CA ALA A 14 -8.33 1.28 -4.97
C ALA A 14 -9.79 0.85 -5.13
N GLU A 15 -10.15 -0.32 -4.60
CA GLU A 15 -11.53 -0.83 -4.61
C GLU A 15 -12.49 0.09 -3.84
N ILE A 16 -12.11 0.54 -2.65
CA ILE A 16 -12.90 1.53 -1.90
C ILE A 16 -13.06 2.83 -2.70
N ALA A 17 -12.01 3.29 -3.38
CA ALA A 17 -12.05 4.51 -4.17
C ALA A 17 -12.97 4.38 -5.40
N GLU A 18 -13.06 3.20 -6.01
CA GLU A 18 -14.01 2.90 -7.09
C GLU A 18 -15.46 2.92 -6.60
N VAL A 19 -15.71 2.43 -5.38
CA VAL A 19 -17.06 2.29 -4.83
C VAL A 19 -17.59 3.58 -4.20
N ALA A 20 -16.77 4.31 -3.44
CA ALA A 20 -17.20 5.43 -2.61
C ALA A 20 -16.40 6.73 -2.79
N GLY A 21 -15.46 6.74 -3.76
CA GLY A 21 -14.62 7.88 -4.07
C GLY A 21 -13.26 7.86 -3.38
N ILE A 22 -12.28 8.52 -4.00
CA ILE A 22 -10.88 8.56 -3.54
C ILE A 22 -10.74 9.13 -2.13
N ASP A 23 -11.55 10.14 -1.78
CA ASP A 23 -11.55 10.75 -0.46
C ASP A 23 -11.99 9.77 0.64
N ALA A 24 -12.93 8.87 0.35
CA ALA A 24 -13.34 7.82 1.28
C ALA A 24 -12.19 6.84 1.56
N ALA A 25 -11.48 6.42 0.51
CA ALA A 25 -10.33 5.53 0.63
C ALA A 25 -9.21 6.16 1.47
N LEU A 26 -8.91 7.45 1.23
CA LEU A 26 -7.88 8.18 1.98
C LEU A 26 -8.27 8.37 3.45
N ALA A 27 -9.52 8.75 3.74
CA ALA A 27 -10.00 8.93 5.10
C ALA A 27 -10.00 7.62 5.91
N ILE A 28 -10.35 6.49 5.30
CA ILE A 28 -10.23 5.17 5.94
C ILE A 28 -8.78 4.81 6.21
N ALA A 29 -7.89 5.06 5.25
CA ALA A 29 -6.47 4.78 5.41
C ALA A 29 -5.82 5.65 6.49
N GLU A 30 -6.28 6.90 6.66
CA GLU A 30 -5.86 7.79 7.75
C GLU A 30 -6.39 7.30 9.11
N ALA A 31 -7.68 6.97 9.20
CA ALA A 31 -8.30 6.56 10.45
C ALA A 31 -7.86 5.17 10.95
N LYS A 32 -7.60 4.25 10.02
CA LYS A 32 -7.43 2.81 10.30
C LYS A 32 -6.25 2.13 9.60
N GLY A 33 -5.39 2.88 8.91
CA GLY A 33 -4.21 2.32 8.26
C GLY A 33 -3.36 1.45 9.20
N GLY A 34 -2.99 0.25 8.74
CA GLY A 34 -2.22 -0.72 9.49
C GLY A 34 -3.02 -1.55 10.50
N GLN A 35 -4.35 -1.40 10.55
CA GLN A 35 -5.22 -2.13 11.46
C GLN A 35 -6.07 -3.16 10.71
N GLU A 36 -6.37 -4.27 11.39
CA GLU A 36 -7.46 -5.18 11.02
C GLU A 36 -8.77 -4.62 11.57
N VAL A 37 -9.79 -4.50 10.72
CA VAL A 37 -11.10 -3.95 11.10
C VAL A 37 -12.24 -4.85 10.64
N PHE A 38 -13.41 -4.66 11.25
CA PHE A 38 -14.67 -5.25 10.78
C PHE A 38 -15.56 -4.16 10.20
N VAL A 39 -15.98 -4.36 8.96
CA VAL A 39 -17.13 -3.68 8.34
C VAL A 39 -18.37 -4.51 8.65
N VAL A 40 -19.48 -3.85 8.99
CA VAL A 40 -20.73 -4.50 9.35
C VAL A 40 -21.86 -4.00 8.45
N SER A 41 -22.74 -4.91 8.05
CA SER A 41 -23.89 -4.64 7.17
C SER A 41 -24.90 -3.62 7.73
N ARG A 42 -25.03 -3.55 9.07
CA ARG A 42 -25.93 -2.61 9.76
C ARG A 42 -25.12 -1.55 10.49
N LEU A 43 -24.94 -0.41 9.84
CA LEU A 43 -24.19 0.71 10.39
C LEU A 43 -25.03 1.52 11.40
N ARG A 44 -24.38 1.96 12.46
CA ARG A 44 -24.89 2.94 13.42
C ARG A 44 -24.14 4.26 13.26
N PRO A 45 -24.73 5.40 13.64
CA PRO A 45 -24.07 6.71 13.53
C PRO A 45 -22.72 6.80 14.24
N ASP A 46 -22.53 6.02 15.31
CA ASP A 46 -21.30 6.00 16.11
C ASP A 46 -20.21 5.06 15.56
N ASN A 47 -20.52 4.28 14.52
CA ASN A 47 -19.60 3.34 13.89
C ASN A 47 -18.36 4.04 13.32
N TRP A 48 -17.20 3.41 13.46
CA TRP A 48 -15.92 3.99 13.01
C TRP A 48 -15.92 4.35 11.51
N LEU A 49 -16.57 3.56 10.67
CA LEU A 49 -16.62 3.78 9.22
C LEU A 49 -17.48 4.99 8.90
N VAL A 50 -18.62 5.14 9.58
CA VAL A 50 -19.49 6.32 9.47
C VAL A 50 -18.76 7.57 9.93
N LYS A 51 -18.00 7.51 11.03
CA LYS A 51 -17.19 8.64 11.50
C LYS A 51 -16.07 9.01 10.51
N ALA A 52 -15.50 8.03 9.81
CA ALA A 52 -14.40 8.27 8.89
C ALA A 52 -14.85 8.89 7.56
N VAL A 53 -15.97 8.44 6.99
CA VAL A 53 -16.36 8.82 5.61
C VAL A 53 -17.77 9.41 5.48
N GLY A 54 -18.51 9.51 6.59
CA GLY A 54 -19.92 9.91 6.61
C GLY A 54 -20.88 8.76 6.28
N GLN A 55 -22.16 8.96 6.64
CA GLN A 55 -23.18 7.90 6.58
C GLN A 55 -23.36 7.30 5.18
N GLN A 56 -23.47 8.14 4.15
CA GLN A 56 -23.79 7.69 2.80
C GLN A 56 -22.67 6.84 2.18
N LYS A 57 -21.42 7.30 2.30
CA LYS A 57 -20.24 6.57 1.81
C LYS A 57 -20.00 5.29 2.61
N ALA A 58 -20.18 5.36 3.93
CA ALA A 58 -20.05 4.20 4.79
C ALA A 58 -21.07 3.12 4.40
N GLN A 59 -22.32 3.50 4.12
CA GLN A 59 -23.34 2.56 3.66
C GLN A 59 -22.95 1.91 2.33
N THR A 60 -22.49 2.70 1.36
CA THR A 60 -22.05 2.18 0.05
C THR A 60 -20.90 1.16 0.20
N ILE A 61 -19.92 1.45 1.05
CA ILE A 61 -18.80 0.54 1.35
C ILE A 61 -19.30 -0.71 2.07
N SER A 62 -20.20 -0.55 3.05
CA SER A 62 -20.81 -1.65 3.79
C SER A 62 -21.55 -2.60 2.86
N ASP A 63 -22.39 -2.07 1.97
CA ASP A 63 -23.18 -2.86 1.03
C ASP A 63 -22.28 -3.64 0.06
N HIS A 64 -21.18 -3.01 -0.39
CA HIS A 64 -20.19 -3.66 -1.24
C HIS A 64 -19.48 -4.84 -0.55
N PHE A 65 -18.89 -4.62 0.64
CA PHE A 65 -18.10 -5.65 1.32
C PHE A 65 -18.92 -6.67 2.12
N CYS A 66 -20.15 -6.31 2.52
CA CYS A 66 -21.04 -7.18 3.30
C CYS A 66 -22.19 -7.75 2.47
N SER A 67 -22.15 -7.70 1.14
CA SER A 67 -23.19 -8.31 0.29
C SER A 67 -23.39 -9.79 0.65
N GLY A 68 -24.53 -10.12 1.27
CA GLY A 68 -24.87 -11.45 1.75
C GLY A 68 -24.20 -11.88 3.08
N ARG A 69 -23.53 -10.97 3.80
CA ARG A 69 -22.82 -11.27 5.06
C ARG A 69 -23.16 -10.25 6.14
N TYR A 70 -23.18 -10.69 7.42
CA TYR A 70 -23.41 -9.75 8.53
C TYR A 70 -22.22 -8.81 8.74
N ARG A 71 -21.00 -9.34 8.61
CA ARG A 71 -19.74 -8.60 8.79
C ARG A 71 -18.65 -9.13 7.86
N GLN A 72 -17.72 -8.26 7.48
CA GLN A 72 -16.53 -8.59 6.69
C GLN A 72 -15.28 -8.05 7.39
N LYS A 73 -14.25 -8.89 7.47
CA LYS A 73 -12.94 -8.52 8.02
C LYS A 73 -12.06 -7.96 6.91
N LEU A 74 -11.38 -6.85 7.18
CA LEU A 74 -10.49 -6.17 6.24
C LEU A 74 -9.17 -5.77 6.93
N ASP A 75 -8.05 -6.01 6.25
CA ASP A 75 -6.75 -5.48 6.63
C ASP A 75 -6.53 -4.15 5.92
N ILE A 76 -6.62 -3.03 6.64
CA ILE A 76 -6.57 -1.70 6.03
C ILE A 76 -5.11 -1.32 5.74
N PRO A 77 -4.71 -1.16 4.46
CA PRO A 77 -3.38 -0.68 4.13
C PRO A 77 -3.19 0.75 4.61
N PHE A 78 -1.96 1.13 4.94
CA PHE A 78 -1.64 2.55 5.05
C PHE A 78 -1.89 3.27 3.73
N GLY A 79 -2.33 4.52 3.81
CA GLY A 79 -2.62 5.36 2.65
C GLY A 79 -1.37 5.67 1.80
N PRO A 80 -1.51 6.41 0.69
CA PRO A 80 -0.40 6.72 -0.21
C PRO A 80 0.77 7.45 0.45
N LYS A 81 0.54 8.21 1.54
CA LYS A 81 1.60 8.84 2.35
C LYS A 81 2.31 7.88 3.32
N GLY A 82 1.75 6.70 3.58
CA GLY A 82 2.16 5.80 4.67
C GLY A 82 2.34 4.34 4.30
N SER A 83 2.08 3.92 3.06
CA SER A 83 2.36 2.53 2.65
C SER A 83 3.87 2.32 2.68
N TYR A 84 4.37 1.86 3.81
CA TYR A 84 5.74 1.38 4.00
C TYR A 84 6.15 0.47 2.84
N LEU A 85 5.21 -0.32 2.32
CA LEU A 85 5.42 -1.15 1.13
C LEU A 85 5.59 -0.34 -0.15
N ALA A 86 4.79 0.69 -0.39
CA ALA A 86 4.93 1.57 -1.55
C ALA A 86 6.23 2.37 -1.50
N GLU A 87 6.57 2.95 -0.35
CA GLU A 87 7.82 3.70 -0.18
C GLU A 87 9.03 2.76 -0.30
N ARG A 88 8.98 1.57 0.31
CA ARG A 88 10.03 0.55 0.15
C ARG A 88 10.17 0.10 -1.31
N ARG A 89 9.07 -0.02 -2.06
CA ARG A 89 9.09 -0.31 -3.50
C ARG A 89 9.69 0.84 -4.31
N ARG A 90 9.35 2.09 -3.99
CA ARG A 90 9.93 3.30 -4.62
C ARG A 90 11.44 3.35 -4.40
N VAL A 91 11.87 3.24 -3.13
CA VAL A 91 13.28 3.19 -2.74
C VAL A 91 14.01 2.04 -3.41
N ALA A 92 13.43 0.83 -3.43
CA ALA A 92 14.06 -0.33 -4.07
C ALA A 92 14.22 -0.15 -5.58
N ARG A 93 13.23 0.44 -6.27
CA ARG A 93 13.31 0.76 -7.70
C ARG A 93 14.42 1.78 -7.98
N ALA A 94 14.44 2.90 -7.25
CA ALA A 94 15.47 3.91 -7.40
C ALA A 94 16.89 3.37 -7.15
N LEU A 95 17.05 2.49 -6.16
CA LEU A 95 18.33 1.81 -5.90
C LEU A 95 18.71 0.84 -7.04
N ALA A 96 17.75 0.08 -7.58
CA ALA A 96 17.99 -0.85 -8.69
C ALA A 96 18.38 -0.13 -9.97
N GLU A 97 17.63 0.92 -10.33
CA GLU A 97 17.89 1.76 -11.51
C GLU A 97 19.27 2.41 -11.43
N ALA A 98 19.60 3.06 -10.31
CA ALA A 98 20.92 3.66 -10.10
C ALA A 98 22.06 2.61 -10.13
N GLN A 99 21.83 1.41 -9.60
CA GLN A 99 22.83 0.34 -9.68
C GLN A 99 23.03 -0.14 -11.11
N SER A 100 21.96 -0.27 -11.90
CA SER A 100 22.02 -0.72 -13.30
C SER A 100 22.77 0.25 -14.20
N SER A 101 22.77 1.55 -13.87
CA SER A 101 23.55 2.59 -14.56
C SER A 101 25.00 2.71 -14.05
N GLY A 102 25.46 1.79 -13.19
CA GLY A 102 26.84 1.77 -12.69
C GLY A 102 27.13 2.78 -11.58
N ALA A 103 26.10 3.35 -10.94
CA ALA A 103 26.30 4.37 -9.91
C ALA A 103 27.03 3.83 -8.66
N SER A 104 27.85 4.69 -8.05
CA SER A 104 28.47 4.41 -6.75
C SER A 104 27.44 4.35 -5.62
N ALA A 105 27.80 3.74 -4.48
CA ALA A 105 26.91 3.66 -3.33
C ALA A 105 26.44 5.03 -2.79
N ASN A 106 27.27 6.07 -2.93
CA ASN A 106 26.90 7.44 -2.58
C ASN A 106 25.86 8.02 -3.55
N GLN A 107 26.03 7.80 -4.85
CA GLN A 107 25.08 8.25 -5.87
C GLN A 107 23.73 7.51 -5.74
N MET A 108 23.75 6.19 -5.50
CA MET A 108 22.55 5.41 -5.21
C MET A 108 21.80 5.92 -3.97
N ALA A 109 22.54 6.21 -2.89
CA ALA A 109 21.98 6.76 -1.66
C ALA A 109 21.29 8.11 -1.90
N LYS A 110 21.95 9.01 -2.64
CA LYS A 110 21.39 10.31 -3.03
C LYS A 110 20.14 10.15 -3.89
N ALA A 111 20.15 9.26 -4.88
CA ALA A 111 19.03 9.04 -5.79
C ALA A 111 17.79 8.47 -5.10
N ALA A 112 17.98 7.55 -4.15
CA ALA A 112 16.87 6.87 -3.47
C ALA A 112 16.44 7.55 -2.16
N GLY A 113 17.12 8.62 -1.73
CA GLY A 113 16.81 9.29 -0.46
C GLY A 113 17.11 8.44 0.78
N VAL A 114 18.16 7.61 0.74
CA VAL A 114 18.53 6.69 1.84
C VAL A 114 19.97 6.89 2.28
N THR A 115 20.37 6.25 3.38
CA THR A 115 21.77 6.27 3.83
C THR A 115 22.68 5.43 2.93
N ASN A 116 23.98 5.76 2.88
CA ASN A 116 25.00 4.96 2.19
C ASN A 116 25.05 3.51 2.73
N ARG A 117 24.82 3.31 4.05
CA ARG A 117 24.70 1.97 4.65
C ARG A 117 23.58 1.17 3.99
N SER A 118 22.41 1.77 3.77
CA SER A 118 21.27 1.12 3.10
C SER A 118 21.59 0.76 1.64
N ALA A 119 22.24 1.66 0.90
CA ALA A 119 22.67 1.40 -0.48
C ALA A 119 23.68 0.24 -0.57
N ARG A 120 24.68 0.20 0.33
CA ARG A 120 25.66 -0.91 0.41
C ARG A 120 25.00 -2.26 0.72
N ARG A 121 24.05 -2.28 1.67
CA ARG A 121 23.28 -3.48 2.02
C ARG A 121 22.49 -4.00 0.83
N PHE A 122 21.79 -3.12 0.11
CA PHE A 122 21.07 -3.48 -1.12
C PHE A 122 22.00 -4.13 -2.15
N ARG A 123 23.14 -3.49 -2.44
CA ARG A 123 24.14 -4.01 -3.39
C ARG A 123 24.74 -5.35 -2.95
N SER A 124 24.90 -5.58 -1.64
CA SER A 124 25.36 -6.88 -1.12
C SER A 124 24.32 -7.97 -1.36
N LYS A 125 23.04 -7.69 -1.04
CA LYS A 125 21.94 -8.65 -1.23
C LYS A 125 21.78 -9.07 -2.69
N GLN A 126 21.90 -8.12 -3.63
CA GLN A 126 21.83 -8.41 -5.06
C GLN A 126 23.00 -9.28 -5.55
N ARG A 127 24.23 -9.01 -5.10
CA ARG A 127 25.38 -9.86 -5.42
C ARG A 127 25.21 -11.29 -4.92
N HIS A 128 24.72 -11.47 -3.70
CA HIS A 128 24.42 -12.80 -3.16
C HIS A 128 23.34 -13.52 -3.97
N HIS A 129 22.27 -12.82 -4.35
CA HIS A 129 21.20 -13.37 -5.19
C HIS A 129 21.74 -13.87 -6.53
N ASN A 130 22.51 -13.04 -7.25
CA ASN A 130 23.14 -13.44 -8.50
C ASN A 130 24.11 -14.61 -8.31
N SER A 131 24.98 -14.57 -7.29
CA SER A 131 25.94 -15.66 -7.04
C SER A 131 25.26 -17.00 -6.68
N SER A 132 24.08 -16.97 -6.08
CA SER A 132 23.29 -18.16 -5.77
C SER A 132 22.58 -18.71 -7.01
N GLN A 133 22.12 -17.83 -7.89
CA GLN A 133 21.49 -18.20 -9.17
C GLN A 133 22.48 -18.91 -10.11
N PHE A 134 23.74 -18.47 -10.12
CA PHE A 134 24.80 -19.11 -10.92
C PHE A 134 25.31 -20.45 -10.35
N LYS A 135 25.03 -20.78 -9.08
CA LYS A 135 25.44 -22.06 -8.47
C LYS A 135 24.43 -23.20 -8.70
N LEU A 136 23.27 -22.90 -9.25
CA LEU A 136 22.16 -23.84 -9.49
C LEU A 136 22.02 -24.21 -10.99
N LEU A 137 22.95 -23.77 -11.83
CA LEU A 137 23.10 -24.10 -13.25
C LEU A 137 24.37 -24.93 -13.43
#